data_AF-A0AAV6C5C0-F1
#
_entry.id   AF-A0AAV6C5C0-F1
#
_cell.length_a   1.000
_cell.length_b   1.000
_cell.length_c   1.000
_cell.angle_alpha   90.00
_cell.angle_beta   90.00
_cell.angle_gamma   90.00
#
_symmetry.space_group_name_H-M   'P 1'
#
loop_
_entity.id
_entity.type
_entity.pdbx_description
1 polymer ?
#
loop_
_entity_poly.entity_id
_entity_poly.type
_entity_poly.pdbx_seq_one_letter_code
_entity_poly.pdbx_strand_id
1 'polypeptide(L)' 'MSRRRLWLSWSSGEFHTFAFAEPMFRQPLAVRAGEVVIRDGFVFADVLPEAAAAAAAAL' A
#
# COMPACT_ATOMS: atom_id res chain seq x y z
N MET A 1 -28.67 -13.33 30.62
CA MET A 1 -28.39 -12.23 29.67
C MET A 1 -26.97 -12.36 29.14
N SER A 2 -26.84 -12.92 27.94
CA SER A 2 -25.56 -13.15 27.26
C SER A 2 -25.09 -11.84 26.60
N ARG A 3 -23.98 -11.28 27.07
CA ARG A 3 -23.23 -10.25 26.32
C ARG A 3 -21.81 -10.73 26.11
N ARG A 4 -21.67 -11.72 25.22
CA ARG A 4 -20.43 -11.97 24.49
C ARG A 4 -20.34 -10.89 23.42
N ARG A 5 -19.55 -9.84 23.66
CA ARG A 5 -19.05 -9.02 22.56
C ARG A 5 -17.53 -9.12 22.64
N LEU A 6 -17.03 -10.03 21.82
CA LEU A 6 -15.63 -10.27 21.56
C LEU A 6 -14.95 -8.92 21.34
N TRP A 7 -13.85 -8.71 22.05
CA TRP A 7 -12.87 -7.71 21.70
C TRP A 7 -12.51 -7.93 20.23
N LEU A 8 -12.99 -7.05 19.35
CA LEU A 8 -12.34 -6.85 18.06
C LEU A 8 -10.98 -6.29 18.41
N SER A 9 -10.03 -7.20 18.64
CA SER A 9 -8.61 -6.91 18.56
C SER A 9 -8.36 -6.39 17.16
N TRP A 10 -8.50 -5.07 16.97
CA TRP A 10 -7.80 -4.37 15.90
C TRP A 10 -6.33 -4.33 16.34
N SER A 11 -5.67 -5.48 16.28
CA SER A 11 -4.24 -5.54 16.52
C SER A 11 -3.56 -4.75 15.42
N SER A 12 -2.64 -3.90 15.89
CA SER A 12 -1.55 -3.26 15.16
C SER A 12 -1.94 -2.29 14.05
N GLY A 13 -1.87 -0.99 14.38
CA GLY A 13 -1.49 0.05 13.44
C GLY A 13 -0.09 -0.24 12.89
N GLU A 14 -0.01 -1.21 11.99
CA GLU A 14 1.18 -1.54 11.23
C GLU A 14 1.28 -0.54 10.08
N PHE A 15 2.32 0.28 10.12
CA PHE A 15 2.61 1.23 9.06
C PHE A 15 3.66 0.59 8.15
N HIS A 16 3.30 0.39 6.89
CA HIS A 16 4.25 -0.05 5.88
C HIS A 16 4.91 1.17 5.23
N THR A 17 6.18 1.40 5.54
CA THR A 17 7.00 2.43 4.89
C THR A 17 7.64 1.85 3.63
N PHE A 18 7.48 2.54 2.50
CA PHE A 18 8.12 2.17 1.23
C PHE A 18 9.14 3.24 0.84
N ALA A 19 10.41 2.86 0.79
CA ALA A 19 11.52 3.76 0.48
C ALA A 19 12.01 3.52 -0.97
N PHE A 20 11.91 4.54 -1.83
CA PHE A 20 12.16 4.40 -3.28
C PHE A 20 13.18 5.40 -3.83
N ALA A 21 13.66 6.34 -3.00
CA ALA A 21 14.60 7.39 -3.40
C ALA A 21 15.74 7.58 -2.38
N GLU A 22 16.08 6.54 -1.62
CA GLU A 22 17.10 6.61 -0.57
C GLU A 22 18.53 6.68 -1.14
N PRO A 23 19.48 7.29 -0.41
CA PRO A 23 20.89 7.38 -0.81
C PRO A 23 21.58 6.02 -1.02
N MET A 24 20.99 4.94 -0.50
CA MET A 24 21.49 3.57 -0.65
C MET A 24 21.17 2.97 -2.03
N PHE A 25 20.28 3.57 -2.82
CA PHE A 25 20.01 3.14 -4.19
C PHE A 25 20.99 3.78 -5.17
N ARG A 26 21.39 3.03 -6.22
CA ARG A 26 22.27 3.57 -7.29
C ARG A 26 21.63 4.75 -8.03
N GLN A 27 20.30 4.78 -8.08
CA GLN A 27 19.46 5.87 -8.59
C GLN A 27 18.04 5.71 -7.99
N PRO A 28 17.28 6.79 -7.79
CA PRO A 28 15.88 6.70 -7.36
C PRO A 28 15.04 5.86 -8.33
N LEU A 29 14.10 5.10 -7.79
CA LEU A 29 13.10 4.43 -8.60
C LEU A 29 12.05 5.48 -9.01
N ALA A 30 11.86 5.69 -10.31
CA ALA A 30 10.87 6.62 -10.86
C ALA A 30 9.46 6.03 -10.70
N VAL A 31 8.87 6.19 -9.51
CA VAL A 31 7.54 5.72 -9.14
C VAL A 31 6.74 6.82 -8.45
N ARG A 32 5.42 6.73 -8.55
CA ARG A 32 4.45 7.59 -7.87
C ARG A 32 3.41 6.76 -7.14
N ALA A 33 2.84 7.32 -6.07
CA ALA A 33 1.66 6.75 -5.45
C ALA A 33 0.48 6.77 -6.43
N GLY A 34 -0.21 5.65 -6.54
CA GLY A 34 -1.45 5.46 -7.29
C GLY A 34 -2.68 5.58 -6.39
N GLU A 35 -3.67 4.73 -6.63
CA GLU A 35 -4.88 4.71 -5.82
C GLU A 35 -4.61 4.15 -4.41
N VAL A 36 -5.30 4.69 -3.41
CA VAL A 36 -5.31 4.14 -2.05
C VAL A 36 -6.72 3.64 -1.75
N VAL A 37 -6.87 2.34 -1.50
CA VAL A 37 -8.17 1.70 -1.28
C VAL A 37 -8.25 1.00 0.06
N ILE A 38 -9.43 1.04 0.68
CA ILE A 38 -9.74 0.31 1.91
C ILE A 38 -10.62 -0.89 1.56
N ARG A 39 -10.17 -2.10 1.87
CA ARG A 39 -10.91 -3.35 1.62
C ARG A 39 -10.79 -4.28 2.83
N ASP A 40 -11.91 -4.77 3.33
CA ASP A 40 -11.97 -5.70 4.48
C ASP A 40 -11.21 -5.21 5.73
N GLY A 41 -11.13 -3.89 5.93
CA GLY A 41 -10.40 -3.27 7.04
C GLY A 41 -8.90 -3.06 6.81
N PHE A 42 -8.39 -3.38 5.61
CA PHE A 42 -6.99 -3.18 5.22
C PHE A 42 -6.84 -2.01 4.25
N VAL A 43 -5.73 -1.29 4.35
CA VAL A 43 -5.36 -0.18 3.45
C VAL A 43 -4.36 -0.71 2.42
N PHE A 44 -4.66 -0.52 1.15
CA PHE A 44 -3.76 -0.84 0.03
C PHE A 44 -3.41 0.46 -0.70
N ALA A 45 -2.15 0.61 -1.10
CA ALA A 45 -1.68 1.73 -1.89
C ALA A 45 -0.96 1.22 -3.14
N ASP A 46 -1.42 1.64 -4.32
CA ASP A 46 -0.76 1.30 -5.58
C ASP A 46 0.56 2.08 -5.73
N VAL A 47 1.59 1.43 -6.28
CA VAL A 47 2.85 2.07 -6.67
C VAL A 47 2.96 1.96 -8.19
N LEU A 48 2.85 3.09 -8.87
CA LEU A 48 2.85 3.16 -10.33
C LEU A 48 4.19 3.68 -10.84
N PRO A 49 4.72 3.16 -11.96
CA PRO A 49 5.89 3.75 -12.59
C PRO A 49 5.58 5.17 -13.06
N GLU A 50 6.50 6.10 -12.84
CA GLU A 50 6.38 7.50 -13.31
C GLU A 50 6.35 7.58 -14.85
N ALA A 51 6.94 6.57 -15.53
CA ALA A 51 7.02 6.48 -16.99
C ALA A 51 6.04 5.50 -17.66
N ALA A 52 5.10 4.85 -16.96
CA ALA A 52 4.24 3.84 -17.60
C ALA A 52 2.79 4.31 -17.84
N ALA A 53 2.59 4.87 -19.03
CA ALA A 53 1.43 4.52 -19.86
C ALA A 53 1.66 3.19 -20.64
N ALA A 54 2.63 2.34 -20.25
CA ALA A 54 3.22 1.34 -21.14
C ALA A 54 2.97 -0.15 -20.79
N ALA A 55 2.11 -0.51 -19.83
CA ALA A 55 1.87 -1.94 -19.55
C ALA A 55 0.43 -2.31 -19.12
N ALA A 56 -0.58 -1.54 -19.53
CA ALA A 56 -1.98 -1.96 -19.41
C ALA A 56 -2.64 -2.30 -20.78
N ALA A 57 -1.86 -2.34 -21.87
CA ALA A 57 -2.34 -2.68 -23.21
C ALA A 57 -2.00 -4.11 -23.67
N ALA A 58 -1.56 -4.98 -22.77
CA ALA A 58 -1.19 -6.36 -23.13
C ALA A 58 -1.75 -7.35 -22.11
N LEU A 59 -3.06 -7.58 -22.16
CA LEU A 59 -3.81 -8.83 -21.95
C LEU A 59 -5.27 -8.56 -22.35
#